data_AF-A0A2E6BLX1-F1
#
_entry.id   AF-A0A2E6BLX1-F1
#
_cell.length_a   1.000
_cell.length_b   1.000
_cell.length_c   1.000
_cell.angle_alpha   90.00
_cell.angle_beta   90.00
_cell.angle_gamma   90.00
#
_symmetry.space_group_name_H-M   'P 1'
#
loop_
_entity.id
_entity.type
_entity.pdbx_description
1 polymer ?
#
loop_
_entity_poly.entity_id
_entity_poly.type
_entity_poly.pdbx_seq_one_letter_code
_entity_poly.pdbx_strand_id
1 'polypeptide(L)' 'MKKNTIQILTFFFTISFASIASADMQIIKEGQIIAKKLYTNDEVTLVVNNSNKTYVCSIIGAKTTCILSKKASLLQ' A
#
# COMPACT_ATOMS: atom_id res chain seq x y z
N MET A 1 32.32 20.68 18.85
CA MET A 1 30.97 20.08 18.97
C MET A 1 30.12 20.09 17.69
N LYS A 2 30.58 20.56 16.51
CA LYS A 2 29.76 20.65 15.28
C LYS A 2 29.60 19.34 14.48
N LYS A 3 30.54 18.39 14.57
CA LYS A 3 30.52 17.14 13.78
C LYS A 3 29.38 16.19 14.17
N ASN A 4 29.00 16.14 15.46
CA ASN A 4 27.96 15.23 15.96
C ASN A 4 26.56 15.65 15.50
N THR A 5 26.30 16.96 15.40
CA THR A 5 25.01 17.50 14.95
C THR A 5 24.72 17.21 13.49
N ILE A 6 25.75 17.22 12.63
CA ILE A 6 25.61 16.91 11.19
C ILE A 6 25.26 15.43 10.98
N GLN A 7 25.86 14.52 11.75
CA GLN A 7 25.56 13.09 11.69
C GLN A 7 24.13 12.76 12.14
N ILE A 8 23.65 13.40 13.20
CA ILE A 8 22.27 13.21 13.67
C ILE A 8 21.27 13.67 12.60
N LEU A 9 21.54 14.80 11.95
CA LEU A 9 20.66 15.32 10.90
C LEU A 9 20.61 14.39 9.67
N THR A 10 21.73 13.78 9.29
CA THR A 10 21.77 12.80 8.19
C THR A 10 21.03 11.51 8.53
N PHE A 11 21.09 11.08 9.79
CA PHE A 11 20.38 9.89 10.27
C PHE A 11 18.85 10.09 10.31
N PHE A 12 18.37 11.27 10.70
CA PHE A 12 16.94 11.60 10.62
C PHE A 12 16.44 11.71 9.17
N PHE A 13 17.30 12.20 8.26
CA PHE A 13 16.96 12.31 6.84
C PHE A 13 16.73 10.93 6.23
N THR A 14 17.59 9.94 6.49
CA THR A 14 17.45 8.59 5.91
C THR A 14 16.22 7.82 6.40
N ILE A 15 15.83 7.98 7.67
CA ILE A 15 14.61 7.36 8.23
C ILE A 15 13.35 7.90 7.55
N SER A 16 13.37 9.17 7.15
CA SER A 16 12.19 9.85 6.58
C SER A 16 11.82 9.32 5.19
N PHE A 17 12.78 8.81 4.39
CA PHE A 17 12.52 8.26 3.05
C PHE A 17 12.11 6.77 3.06
N ALA A 18 12.38 6.04 4.13
CA ALA A 18 11.97 4.63 4.23
C ALA A 18 10.44 4.48 4.40
N SER A 19 9.76 5.53 4.86
CA SER A 19 8.32 5.53 5.11
C SER A 19 7.47 5.80 3.87
N ILE A 20 8.07 5.97 2.69
CA ILE A 20 7.35 6.09 1.41
C ILE A 20 7.01 4.68 0.88
N ALA A 21 6.56 3.79 1.77
CA ALA A 21 5.85 2.59 1.33
C ALA A 21 4.56 3.07 0.67
N SER A 22 4.32 2.64 -0.57
CA SER A 22 3.26 3.17 -1.42
C SER A 22 1.91 3.19 -0.70
N ALA A 23 1.18 4.31 -0.82
CA ALA A 23 -0.15 4.46 -0.23
C ALA A 23 -1.09 3.29 -0.59
N ASP A 24 -0.91 2.73 -1.78
CA ASP A 24 -1.63 1.55 -2.25
C ASP A 24 -1.31 0.27 -1.46
N MET A 25 -0.04 0.05 -1.11
CA MET A 25 0.34 -1.10 -0.27
C MET A 25 -0.23 -0.95 1.15
N GLN A 26 -0.30 0.28 1.67
CA GLN A 26 -0.91 0.55 2.97
C GLN A 26 -2.40 0.17 2.99
N ILE A 27 -3.14 0.43 1.90
CA ILE A 27 -4.55 0.04 1.77
C ILE A 27 -4.72 -1.47 1.99
N ILE A 28 -3.82 -2.28 1.41
CA ILE A 28 -3.84 -3.75 1.53
C ILE A 28 -3.41 -4.20 2.93
N LYS A 29 -2.36 -3.58 3.50
CA LYS A 29 -1.79 -3.94 4.80
C LYS A 29 -2.75 -3.68 5.96
N GLU A 30 -3.49 -2.57 5.89
CA GLU A 30 -4.42 -2.13 6.94
C GLU A 30 -5.87 -2.51 6.64
N GLY A 31 -6.17 -2.94 5.41
CA GLY A 31 -7.51 -3.31 4.97
C GLY A 31 -7.82 -4.80 5.12
N GLN A 32 -9.11 -5.12 5.04
CA GLN A 32 -9.61 -6.50 4.97
C GLN A 32 -9.74 -6.93 3.51
N ILE A 33 -9.06 -7.99 3.11
CA ILE A 33 -9.23 -8.61 1.79
C ILE A 33 -10.58 -9.33 1.76
N ILE A 34 -11.51 -8.86 0.93
CA ILE A 34 -12.85 -9.44 0.77
C ILE A 34 -12.97 -10.34 -0.46
N ALA A 35 -12.11 -10.15 -1.47
CA ALA A 35 -11.99 -11.06 -2.60
C ALA A 35 -10.57 -11.08 -3.14
N LYS A 36 -10.19 -12.21 -3.75
CA LYS A 36 -8.88 -12.42 -4.38
C LYS A 36 -9.04 -13.22 -5.65
N LYS A 37 -8.37 -12.79 -6.72
CA LYS A 37 -8.26 -13.55 -7.97
C LYS A 37 -6.81 -13.55 -8.44
N LEU A 38 -6.23 -14.74 -8.56
CA LEU A 38 -4.90 -14.96 -9.11
C LEU A 38 -5.01 -15.12 -10.64
N TYR A 39 -4.12 -14.48 -11.39
CA TYR A 39 -4.03 -14.63 -12.85
C TYR A 39 -2.77 -15.37 -13.26
N THR A 40 -1.64 -15.04 -12.63
CA THR A 40 -0.36 -15.73 -12.80
C THR A 40 0.35 -15.83 -11.45
N ASN A 41 1.53 -16.45 -11.40
CA ASN A 41 2.33 -16.50 -10.17
C ASN A 41 2.70 -15.10 -9.64
N ASP A 42 2.79 -14.11 -10.53
CA ASP A 42 3.22 -12.75 -10.21
C ASP A 42 2.10 -11.71 -10.33
N GLU A 43 0.88 -12.11 -10.70
CA GLU A 43 -0.26 -11.21 -10.91
C GLU A 43 -1.50 -11.64 -10.11
N VAL A 44 -1.98 -10.73 -9.26
CA VAL A 44 -3.18 -10.93 -8.45
C VAL A 44 -4.01 -9.66 -8.37
N THR A 45 -5.33 -9.78 -8.50
CA THR A 45 -6.28 -8.73 -8.13
C THR A 45 -6.89 -9.03 -6.77
N LEU A 46 -6.90 -8.04 -5.89
CA LEU A 46 -7.53 -8.06 -4.58
C LEU A 46 -8.67 -7.04 -4.56
N VAL A 47 -9.75 -7.40 -3.87
CA VAL A 47 -10.76 -6.43 -3.44
C VAL A 47 -10.57 -6.26 -1.95
N VAL A 48 -10.33 -5.02 -1.52
CA VAL A 48 -9.96 -4.68 -0.14
C VAL A 48 -10.96 -3.68 0.42
N ASN A 49 -11.53 -3.98 1.59
CA ASN A 49 -12.29 -3.02 2.36
C ASN A 49 -11.36 -2.36 3.39
N ASN A 50 -11.21 -1.04 3.32
CA ASN A 50 -10.48 -0.27 4.31
C ASN A 50 -11.28 0.99 4.65
N SER A 51 -11.58 1.19 5.93
CA SER A 51 -12.31 2.37 6.43
C SER A 51 -13.65 2.62 5.70
N ASN A 52 -14.46 1.56 5.53
CA ASN A 52 -15.74 1.55 4.81
C ASN A 52 -15.65 1.95 3.32
N LYS A 53 -14.44 1.91 2.74
CA LYS A 53 -14.20 2.12 1.31
C LYS A 53 -13.73 0.82 0.69
N THR A 54 -14.28 0.48 -0.46
CA THR A 54 -13.86 -0.68 -1.24
C THR A 54 -12.83 -0.23 -2.27
N TYR A 55 -11.71 -0.93 -2.33
CA TYR A 55 -10.63 -0.73 -3.29
C TYR A 55 -10.47 -1.97 -4.14
N VAL A 56 -10.17 -1.79 -5.41
CA VAL A 56 -9.68 -2.84 -6.29
C VAL A 56 -8.19 -2.62 -6.46
N CYS A 57 -7.40 -3.56 -5.97
CA CYS A 57 -5.95 -3.51 -6.01
C CYS A 57 -5.41 -4.54 -6.99
N SER A 58 -4.54 -4.12 -7.91
CA SER A 58 -3.76 -5.00 -8.76
C SER A 58 -2.32 -5.05 -8.25
N ILE A 59 -1.81 -6.27 -8.04
CA ILE A 59 -0.41 -6.53 -7.68
C ILE A 59 0.22 -7.25 -8.86
N ILE A 60 1.30 -6.68 -9.40
CA ILE A 60 2.10 -7.24 -10.49
C ILE A 60 3.57 -7.22 -10.06
N GLY A 61 4.09 -8.38 -9.67
CA GLY A 61 5.40 -8.51 -9.02
C GLY A 61 5.49 -7.63 -7.76
N ALA A 62 6.44 -6.69 -7.73
CA ALA A 62 6.62 -5.75 -6.63
C ALA A 62 5.75 -4.48 -6.72
N LYS A 63 4.97 -4.30 -7.80
CA LYS A 63 4.14 -3.12 -8.00
C LYS A 63 2.74 -3.38 -7.47
N THR A 64 2.17 -2.41 -6.77
CA THR A 64 0.81 -2.44 -6.25
C THR A 64 0.11 -1.16 -6.68
N THR A 65 -1.08 -1.30 -7.24
CA THR A 65 -1.94 -0.17 -7.62
C THR A 65 -3.33 -0.41 -7.08
N CYS A 66 -3.86 0.53 -6.30
CA CYS A 66 -5.21 0.44 -5.74
C CYS A 66 -6.07 1.58 -6.27
N ILE A 67 -7.29 1.24 -6.70
CA ILE A 67 -8.27 2.21 -7.17
C ILE A 67 -9.51 2.13 -6.29
N LEU A 68 -9.98 3.28 -5.81
CA LEU A 68 -11.22 3.37 -5.08
C LEU A 68 -12.38 2.92 -5.99
N SER A 69 -13.09 1.88 -5.58
CA SER A 69 -14.31 1.44 -6.24
C SER A 69 -15.44 2.41 -5.89
N LYS A 70 -16.04 3.02 -6.91
CA LYS A 70 -17.25 3.85 -6.75
C LYS A 70 -18.53 3.01 -6.53
N LYS A 71 -18.45 1.68 -6.63
CA LYS A 71 -19.63 0.80 -6.54
C LYS A 71 -19.80 0.26 -5.12
N ALA A 72 -20.86 0.73 -4.45
CA ALA A 72 -21.30 0.30 -3.13
C ALA A 72 -22.04 -1.06 -3.11
N SER A 73 -22.11 -1.81 -4.22
CA SER A 73 -22.78 -3.10 -4.26
C SER A 73 -22.26 -3.99 -5.38
N LEU A 74 -21.33 -4.89 -5.05
CA LEU A 74 -21.13 -6.15 -5.79
C LEU A 74 -21.06 -7.34 -4.82
N LEU A 75 -21.67 -7.18 -3.63
CA LEU A 75 -21.98 -8.25 -2.69
C LEU A 75 -23.50 -8.21 -2.43
N GLN A 76 -24.27 -8.55 -3.45
CA GLN A 76 -25.62 -9.11 -3.33
C GLN A 76 -25.67 -10.35 -4.23
#